data_AF-A0A7C1R685-F1
#
_entry.id   AF-A0A7C1R685-F1
#
_cell.length_a   1.000
_cell.length_b   1.000
_cell.length_c   1.000
_cell.angle_alpha   90.00
_cell.angle_beta   90.00
_cell.angle_gamma   90.00
#
_symmetry.space_group_name_H-M   'P 1'
#
loop_
_entity.id
_entity.type
_entity.pdbx_description
1 polymer ?
#
loop_
_entity_poly.entity_id
_entity_poly.type
_entity_poly.pdbx_seq_one_letter_code
_entity_poly.pdbx_strand_id
1 'polypeptide(L)'
;MSELITGTIEQGYILLNDGKIEQAFQLVLKTEKQENLTPGEMLQNQLLKGTLLIFLGRLEDALKIGEEAFQKSEALNRPGQTVEAIHLKFGAIFSLGRLDELLEDINYCKKLLKRDNRWTSFELENCKGMVAYMKGSINHQRSEYELALKNLQKSLTCFENSKFYSFMVPQLLTFIGDTYHWKGELEKARQAHEKALKISKGSNPLTKLIIATSQYCLGKLLHDQGKLDLALEKYKISLNLFEMYWTPFYVGVVYDRIILLYLNNNDYEMAKNYLAQFQHFDEKMRKLNNKTVYDANFYKISQARILKASTRTRDRAKAEKILKDLIKLGEKNVNSPIKLSYIGQIHYALLLLCDLYFTELNLTNDLRILDDIDPLIEKLIKESERTKSYSLLANAYMLKGKIALLRMNMGEARRYLTQAQNIAEPKGLQILARAISEIHDKLLEKLDEWNNLEKKKTSISERFDLALLDEIIDRIQNKSKKIVDGKELEEEEPVLLLILNEGGTLLFSYPFAKEWERDEELFGGFMSAFTSFSEEFFSQELDRAKFGEFTVLMKIVFNFTICYLFKGQSYLALKKLAKFARIINENDSITETFQKYQNSSQLLEIRDFPFLKSFITEVFVKSE
;
A
#
# COMPACT_ATOMS: atom_id res chain seq x y z
N MET A 1 41.70 14.30 27.89
CA MET A 1 41.83 13.03 27.13
C MET A 1 40.47 12.51 26.65
N SER A 2 39.43 12.46 27.50
CA SER A 2 38.06 12.07 27.10
C SER A 2 37.42 12.95 26.01
N GLU A 3 37.63 14.28 26.01
CA GLU A 3 37.15 15.16 24.92
C GLU A 3 37.74 14.81 23.54
N LEU A 4 39.00 14.34 23.51
CA LEU A 4 39.67 13.93 22.26
C LEU A 4 39.10 12.62 21.71
N ILE A 5 38.73 11.70 22.60
CA ILE A 5 38.15 10.39 22.27
C ILE A 5 36.69 10.56 21.79
N THR A 6 35.92 11.38 22.51
CA THR A 6 34.57 11.77 22.09
C THR A 6 34.60 12.44 20.70
N GLY A 7 35.55 13.35 20.47
CA GLY A 7 35.77 13.96 19.15
C GLY A 7 36.16 12.96 18.06
N THR A 8 36.83 11.86 18.42
CA THR A 8 37.18 10.78 17.47
C THR A 8 35.96 9.95 17.06
N ILE A 9 35.06 9.63 18.00
CA ILE A 9 33.81 8.93 17.71
C ILE A 9 32.89 9.83 16.87
N GLU A 10 32.78 11.11 17.22
CA GLU A 10 32.04 12.10 16.42
C GLU A 10 32.55 12.19 14.99
N GLN A 11 33.88 12.21 14.80
CA GLN A 11 34.50 12.19 13.49
C GLN A 11 34.12 10.94 12.69
N GLY A 12 33.93 9.79 13.36
CA GLY A 12 33.43 8.57 12.74
C GLY A 12 32.02 8.73 12.15
N TYR A 13 31.10 9.36 12.87
CA TYR A 13 29.75 9.69 12.35
C TYR A 13 29.80 10.72 11.21
N ILE A 14 30.71 11.70 11.26
CA ILE A 14 30.90 12.66 10.16
C ILE A 14 31.41 11.95 8.90
N LEU A 15 32.38 11.04 9.03
CA LEU A 15 32.87 10.22 7.92
C LEU A 15 31.76 9.33 7.35
N LEU A 16 30.89 8.79 8.20
CA LEU A 16 29.72 8.04 7.79
C LEU A 16 28.74 8.92 6.97
N ASN A 17 28.45 10.14 7.42
CA ASN A 17 27.63 11.11 6.66
C ASN A 17 28.21 11.46 5.29
N ASP A 18 29.54 11.54 5.18
CA ASP A 18 30.25 11.75 3.92
C ASP A 18 30.26 10.51 3.01
N GLY A 19 29.76 9.36 3.49
CA GLY A 19 29.82 8.08 2.79
C GLY A 19 31.20 7.41 2.82
N LYS A 20 32.13 7.89 3.66
CA LYS A 20 33.51 7.38 3.83
C LYS A 20 33.55 6.23 4.83
N ILE A 21 32.76 5.18 4.56
CA ILE A 21 32.52 4.04 5.47
C ILE A 21 33.81 3.36 5.92
N GLU A 22 34.74 3.08 5.00
CA GLU A 22 35.99 2.38 5.35
C GLU A 22 36.87 3.21 6.29
N GLN A 23 36.96 4.53 6.05
CA GLN A 23 37.73 5.43 6.93
C GLN A 23 37.08 5.49 8.32
N ALA A 24 35.75 5.54 8.40
CA ALA A 24 35.03 5.49 9.66
C ALA A 24 35.27 4.16 10.40
N PHE A 25 35.28 3.03 9.67
CA PHE A 25 35.50 1.71 10.25
C PHE A 25 36.93 1.55 10.80
N GLN A 26 37.95 2.01 10.06
CA GLN A 26 39.32 2.04 10.56
C GLN A 26 39.47 2.91 11.81
N LEU A 27 38.75 4.04 11.86
CA LEU A 27 38.75 4.91 13.03
C LEU A 27 38.16 4.21 14.26
N VAL A 28 37.03 3.52 14.09
CA VAL A 28 36.40 2.71 15.13
C VAL A 28 37.36 1.65 15.68
N LEU A 29 38.02 0.89 14.80
CA LEU A 29 39.00 -0.13 15.20
C LEU A 29 40.21 0.45 15.94
N LYS A 30 40.65 1.67 15.58
CA LYS A 30 41.71 2.38 16.28
C LYS A 30 41.26 2.82 17.66
N THR A 31 40.04 3.34 17.78
CA THR A 31 39.45 3.75 19.06
C THR A 31 39.30 2.56 20.02
N GLU A 32 38.90 1.38 19.52
CA GLU A 32 38.77 0.15 20.35
C GLU A 32 40.08 -0.28 21.03
N LYS A 33 41.25 0.09 20.48
CA LYS A 33 42.56 -0.27 21.02
C LYS A 33 43.07 0.68 22.10
N GLN A 34 42.32 1.74 22.43
CA GLN A 34 42.72 2.70 23.46
C GLN A 34 42.38 2.15 24.86
N GLU A 35 43.36 2.19 25.77
CA GLU A 35 43.23 1.56 27.11
C GLU A 35 42.33 2.32 28.09
N ASN A 36 41.96 3.57 27.80
CA ASN A 36 41.30 4.48 28.75
C ASN A 36 39.89 4.94 28.31
N LEU A 37 39.15 4.13 27.56
CA LEU A 37 37.77 4.46 27.19
C LEU A 37 36.83 4.36 28.41
N THR A 38 36.01 5.38 28.63
CA THR A 38 34.90 5.28 29.58
C THR A 38 33.86 4.27 29.06
N PRO A 39 33.05 3.64 29.95
CA PRO A 39 31.98 2.73 29.52
C PRO A 39 31.00 3.36 28.51
N GLY A 40 30.81 4.68 28.58
CA GLY A 40 30.02 5.45 27.64
C GLY A 40 30.63 5.57 26.25
N GLU A 41 31.92 5.91 26.18
CA GLU A 41 32.66 6.00 24.92
C GLU A 41 32.78 4.62 24.26
N MET A 42 33.01 3.56 25.05
CA MET A 42 32.99 2.17 24.56
C MET A 42 31.64 1.83 23.91
N LEU A 43 30.54 2.17 24.58
CA LEU A 43 29.19 1.91 24.08
C LEU A 43 28.88 2.68 22.79
N GLN A 44 29.24 3.97 22.72
CA GLN A 44 29.06 4.78 21.51
C GLN A 44 29.90 4.27 20.34
N ASN A 45 31.16 3.89 20.59
CA ASN A 45 32.01 3.30 19.55
C ASN A 45 31.45 1.94 19.08
N GLN A 46 30.88 1.14 19.99
CA GLN A 46 30.20 -0.11 19.68
C GLN A 46 28.96 0.11 18.79
N LEU A 47 28.14 1.13 19.08
CA LEU A 47 26.96 1.49 18.28
C LEU A 47 27.33 1.99 16.88
N LEU A 48 28.36 2.84 16.77
CA LEU A 48 28.90 3.27 15.48
C LEU A 48 29.43 2.07 14.68
N LYS A 49 30.16 1.15 15.31
CA LYS A 49 30.63 -0.10 14.68
C LYS A 49 29.48 -0.92 14.13
N GLY A 50 28.44 -1.14 14.93
CA GLY A 50 27.24 -1.86 14.52
C GLY A 50 26.56 -1.20 13.31
N THR A 51 26.43 0.12 13.32
CA THR A 51 25.86 0.88 12.20
C THR A 51 26.69 0.70 10.93
N LEU A 52 28.02 0.84 11.01
CA LEU A 52 28.91 0.62 9.87
C LEU A 52 28.82 -0.82 9.33
N LEU A 53 28.62 -1.82 10.19
CA LEU A 53 28.42 -3.20 9.76
C LEU A 53 27.14 -3.36 8.93
N ILE A 54 26.06 -2.62 9.22
CA ILE A 54 24.88 -2.56 8.33
C ILE A 54 25.28 -2.03 6.95
N PHE A 55 26.02 -0.92 6.90
CA PHE A 55 26.48 -0.33 5.62
C PHE A 55 27.39 -1.27 4.82
N LEU A 56 28.12 -2.14 5.50
CA LEU A 56 28.97 -3.19 4.92
C LEU A 56 28.21 -4.49 4.63
N GLY A 57 26.92 -4.59 4.95
CA GLY A 57 26.08 -5.78 4.71
C GLY A 57 26.26 -6.92 5.72
N ARG A 58 26.97 -6.70 6.83
CA ARG A 58 27.21 -7.68 7.91
C ARG A 58 26.08 -7.65 8.94
N LEU A 59 24.88 -8.04 8.51
CA LEU A 59 23.63 -7.84 9.25
C LEU A 59 23.55 -8.63 10.57
N GLU A 60 23.96 -9.90 10.59
CA GLU A 60 23.93 -10.72 11.82
C GLU A 60 24.94 -10.22 12.87
N ASP A 61 26.11 -9.75 12.43
CA ASP A 61 27.11 -9.13 13.33
C ASP A 61 26.57 -7.82 13.91
N ALA A 62 25.90 -7.01 13.07
CA ALA A 62 25.26 -5.77 13.49
C ALA A 62 24.12 -6.04 14.49
N LEU A 63 23.31 -7.09 14.27
CA LEU A 63 22.24 -7.49 15.18
C LEU A 63 22.80 -7.89 16.55
N LYS A 64 23.81 -8.76 16.58
CA LYS A 64 24.48 -9.16 17.82
C LYS A 64 25.03 -7.95 18.58
N ILE A 65 25.69 -7.02 17.88
CA ILE A 65 26.17 -5.78 18.50
C ILE A 65 25.02 -4.94 19.05
N GLY A 66 23.90 -4.84 18.33
CA GLY A 66 22.72 -4.12 18.80
C GLY A 66 22.10 -4.71 20.06
N GLU A 67 22.03 -6.04 20.17
CA GLU A 67 21.54 -6.74 21.37
C GLU A 67 22.45 -6.51 22.58
N GLU A 68 23.76 -6.67 22.39
CA GLU A 68 24.75 -6.40 23.45
C GLU A 68 24.73 -4.93 23.88
N ALA A 69 24.66 -4.00 22.92
CA ALA A 69 24.62 -2.58 23.18
C ALA A 69 23.35 -2.18 23.94
N PHE A 70 22.20 -2.79 23.62
CA PHE A 70 20.94 -2.59 24.34
C PHE A 70 21.04 -3.01 25.81
N GLN A 71 21.58 -4.21 26.08
CA GLN A 71 21.76 -4.67 27.46
C GLN A 71 22.71 -3.75 28.25
N LYS A 72 23.81 -3.33 27.64
CA LYS A 72 24.80 -2.42 28.27
C LYS A 72 24.22 -1.03 28.51
N SER A 73 23.49 -0.46 27.55
CA SER A 73 22.91 0.88 27.68
C SER A 73 21.88 0.95 28.81
N GLU A 74 21.08 -0.10 28.97
CA GLU A 74 20.12 -0.23 30.07
C GLU A 74 20.83 -0.35 31.43
N ALA A 75 21.85 -1.21 31.54
CA ALA A 75 22.63 -1.35 32.76
C ALA A 75 23.34 -0.05 33.17
N LEU A 76 23.76 0.77 32.20
CA LEU A 76 24.37 2.07 32.41
C LEU A 76 23.35 3.22 32.57
N ASN A 77 22.05 2.94 32.50
CA ASN A 77 20.96 3.92 32.55
C ASN A 77 21.14 5.07 31.54
N ARG A 78 21.46 4.71 30.28
CA ARG A 78 21.76 5.61 29.17
C ARG A 78 20.66 5.57 28.11
N PRO A 79 19.57 6.33 28.29
CA PRO A 79 18.35 6.17 27.52
C PRO A 79 18.51 6.53 26.03
N GLY A 80 19.39 7.48 25.68
CA GLY A 80 19.69 7.82 24.28
C GLY A 80 20.34 6.65 23.52
N GLN A 81 21.39 6.07 24.10
CA GLN A 81 22.06 4.90 23.56
C GLN A 81 21.16 3.67 23.55
N THR A 82 20.21 3.53 24.48
CA THR A 82 19.18 2.48 24.42
C THR A 82 18.32 2.60 23.17
N VAL A 83 17.85 3.81 22.83
CA VAL A 83 17.07 4.03 21.60
C VAL A 83 17.92 3.76 20.35
N GLU A 84 19.18 4.17 20.36
CA GLU A 84 20.12 3.91 19.26
C GLU A 84 20.41 2.41 19.07
N ALA A 85 20.59 1.67 20.16
CA ALA A 85 20.78 0.21 20.12
C ALA A 85 19.55 -0.50 19.53
N ILE A 86 18.34 -0.09 19.93
CA ILE A 86 17.10 -0.61 19.35
C ILE A 86 16.99 -0.23 17.87
N HIS A 87 17.35 0.98 17.49
CA HIS A 87 17.37 1.40 16.08
C HIS A 87 18.36 0.58 15.24
N LEU A 88 19.53 0.26 15.80
CA LEU A 88 20.52 -0.62 15.17
C LEU A 88 19.96 -2.03 14.99
N LYS A 89 19.36 -2.62 16.03
CA LYS A 89 18.65 -3.92 15.94
C LYS A 89 17.59 -3.86 14.85
N PHE A 90 16.78 -2.79 14.83
CA PHE A 90 15.76 -2.58 13.81
C PHE A 90 16.34 -2.59 12.40
N GLY A 91 17.42 -1.85 12.13
CA GLY A 91 18.04 -1.83 10.81
C GLY A 91 18.50 -3.23 10.34
N ALA A 92 19.07 -4.02 11.25
CA ALA A 92 19.50 -5.39 10.96
C ALA A 92 18.30 -6.34 10.74
N ILE A 93 17.35 -6.37 11.68
CA ILE A 93 16.16 -7.24 11.64
C ILE A 93 15.27 -6.90 10.44
N PHE A 94 15.08 -5.61 10.14
CA PHE A 94 14.31 -5.16 8.99
C PHE A 94 14.93 -5.67 7.69
N SER A 95 16.26 -5.56 7.57
CA SER A 95 17.01 -6.06 6.41
C SER A 95 17.00 -7.60 6.30
N LEU A 96 16.87 -8.30 7.43
CA LEU A 96 16.70 -9.76 7.51
C LEU A 96 15.25 -10.23 7.31
N GLY A 97 14.28 -9.32 7.30
CA GLY A 97 12.85 -9.62 7.13
C GLY A 97 12.15 -10.22 8.36
N ARG A 98 12.72 -10.09 9.58
CA ARG A 98 12.17 -10.68 10.83
C ARG A 98 11.32 -9.69 11.65
N LEU A 99 10.35 -9.04 11.02
CA LEU A 99 9.66 -7.86 11.59
C LEU A 99 8.85 -8.10 12.89
N ASP A 100 8.49 -9.34 13.20
CA ASP A 100 7.71 -9.67 14.41
C ASP A 100 8.48 -9.43 15.71
N GLU A 101 9.82 -9.42 15.64
CA GLU A 101 10.71 -9.16 16.76
C GLU A 101 10.77 -7.67 17.15
N LEU A 102 10.14 -6.77 16.38
CA LEU A 102 10.35 -5.31 16.48
C LEU A 102 9.26 -4.53 17.23
N LEU A 103 8.07 -5.12 17.41
CA LEU A 103 6.93 -4.36 17.94
C LEU A 103 7.07 -4.03 19.42
N GLU A 104 7.69 -4.91 20.19
CA GLU A 104 7.94 -4.70 21.63
C GLU A 104 8.98 -3.60 21.84
N ASP A 105 10.07 -3.65 21.08
CA ASP A 105 11.17 -2.67 21.10
C ASP A 105 10.71 -1.23 20.81
N ILE A 106 9.83 -1.03 19.83
CA ILE A 106 9.31 0.31 19.50
C ILE A 106 8.40 0.84 20.61
N ASN A 107 7.58 -0.04 21.21
CA ASN A 107 6.74 0.33 22.34
C ASN A 107 7.59 0.64 23.59
N TYR A 108 8.70 -0.06 23.78
CA TYR A 108 9.68 0.24 24.81
C TYR A 108 10.25 1.66 24.64
N CYS A 109 10.78 1.99 23.46
CA CYS A 109 11.28 3.33 23.14
C CYS A 109 10.24 4.43 23.40
N LYS A 110 8.97 4.21 23.03
CA LYS A 110 7.89 5.19 23.27
C LYS A 110 7.66 5.45 24.76
N LYS A 111 7.71 4.41 25.60
CA LYS A 111 7.57 4.55 27.06
C LYS A 111 8.78 5.28 27.64
N LEU A 112 9.98 4.93 27.18
CA LEU A 112 11.24 5.54 27.61
C LEU A 112 11.25 7.05 27.33
N LEU A 113 10.90 7.47 26.11
CA LEU A 113 10.82 8.88 25.71
C LEU A 113 9.79 9.71 26.50
N LYS A 114 8.81 9.08 27.15
CA LYS A 114 7.81 9.76 27.99
C LYS A 114 8.19 9.80 29.46
N ARG A 115 8.89 8.77 29.95
CA ARG A 115 9.19 8.58 31.37
C ARG A 115 10.47 9.31 31.79
N ASP A 116 11.47 9.34 30.91
CA ASP A 116 12.75 9.97 31.22
C ASP A 116 12.70 11.48 30.92
N ASN A 117 13.17 12.30 31.85
CA ASN A 117 13.17 13.76 31.73
C ASN A 117 14.60 14.32 31.59
N ARG A 118 15.62 13.46 31.47
CA ARG A 118 17.04 13.85 31.47
C ARG A 118 17.61 14.14 30.07
N TRP A 119 16.77 14.26 29.06
CA TRP A 119 17.21 14.44 27.69
C TRP A 119 17.77 15.85 27.46
N THR A 120 18.90 15.94 26.76
CA THR A 120 19.21 17.17 26.03
C THR A 120 18.22 17.35 24.88
N SER A 121 18.01 18.60 24.43
CA SER A 121 17.16 18.88 23.26
C SER A 121 17.63 18.11 22.02
N PHE A 122 18.95 18.06 21.82
CA PHE A 122 19.59 17.35 20.72
C PHE A 122 19.39 15.83 20.78
N GLU A 123 19.62 15.18 21.93
CA GLU A 123 19.41 13.73 22.08
C GLU A 123 17.94 13.36 21.89
N LEU A 124 17.03 14.15 22.46
CA LEU A 124 15.60 13.91 22.35
C LEU A 124 15.13 13.97 20.90
N GLU A 125 15.65 14.92 20.12
CA GLU A 125 15.31 15.07 18.70
C GLU A 125 15.79 13.88 17.87
N ASN A 126 17.05 13.45 18.04
CA ASN A 126 17.59 12.28 17.33
C ASN A 126 16.82 11.01 17.68
N CYS A 127 16.54 10.77 18.97
CA CYS A 127 15.78 9.60 19.41
C CYS A 127 14.33 9.62 18.88
N LYS A 128 13.69 10.80 18.86
CA LYS A 128 12.37 10.98 18.22
C LYS A 128 12.42 10.67 16.73
N GLY A 129 13.50 11.07 16.04
CA GLY A 129 13.76 10.75 14.64
C GLY A 129 13.82 9.24 14.42
N MET A 130 14.67 8.53 15.17
CA MET A 130 14.85 7.07 15.06
C MET A 130 13.54 6.32 15.29
N VAL A 131 12.80 6.68 16.35
CA VAL A 131 11.50 6.07 16.64
C VAL A 131 10.48 6.38 15.55
N ALA A 132 10.50 7.58 14.97
CA ALA A 132 9.63 7.94 13.87
C ALA A 132 9.97 7.14 12.60
N TYR A 133 11.25 6.94 12.29
CA TYR A 133 11.68 6.08 11.18
C TYR A 133 11.17 4.65 11.31
N MET A 134 11.38 4.01 12.46
CA MET A 134 10.94 2.63 12.71
C MET A 134 9.42 2.49 12.56
N LYS A 135 8.66 3.44 13.14
CA LYS A 135 7.19 3.46 13.00
C LYS A 135 6.77 3.68 11.55
N GLY A 136 7.39 4.64 10.86
CA GLY A 136 7.11 4.95 9.46
C GLY A 136 7.27 3.72 8.56
N SER A 137 8.38 3.01 8.74
CA SER A 137 8.71 1.78 8.00
C SER A 137 7.70 0.65 8.26
N ILE A 138 7.27 0.44 9.51
CA ILE A 138 6.24 -0.57 9.82
C ILE A 138 4.88 -0.19 9.25
N ASN A 139 4.47 1.07 9.38
CA ASN A 139 3.19 1.55 8.85
C ASN A 139 3.16 1.41 7.32
N HIS A 140 4.28 1.66 6.64
CA HIS A 140 4.41 1.42 5.21
C HIS A 140 4.13 -0.05 4.87
N GLN A 141 4.76 -1.00 5.58
CA GLN A 141 4.53 -2.43 5.35
C GLN A 141 3.07 -2.85 5.60
N ARG A 142 2.35 -2.15 6.49
CA ARG A 142 0.92 -2.38 6.79
C ARG A 142 -0.03 -1.62 5.86
N SER A 143 0.45 -1.01 4.78
CA SER A 143 -0.35 -0.16 3.89
C SER A 143 -1.05 1.01 4.61
N GLU A 144 -0.53 1.46 5.76
CA GLU A 144 -1.02 2.62 6.51
C GLU A 144 -0.26 3.87 6.06
N TYR A 145 -0.42 4.23 4.78
CA TYR A 145 0.50 5.14 4.10
C TYR A 145 0.45 6.59 4.61
N GLU A 146 -0.71 7.11 5.03
CA GLU A 146 -0.82 8.42 5.70
C GLU A 146 0.03 8.46 6.97
N LEU A 147 -0.10 7.42 7.79
CA LEU A 147 0.62 7.32 9.05
C LEU A 147 2.11 7.05 8.79
N ALA A 148 2.44 6.27 7.76
CA ALA A 148 3.81 6.07 7.29
C ALA A 148 4.45 7.40 6.92
N LEU A 149 3.86 8.17 6.00
CA LEU A 149 4.35 9.49 5.59
C LEU A 149 4.49 10.44 6.77
N LYS A 150 3.49 10.51 7.66
CA LYS A 150 3.57 11.36 8.85
C LYS A 150 4.79 11.05 9.72
N ASN A 151 5.08 9.77 9.97
CA ASN A 151 6.23 9.39 10.79
C ASN A 151 7.55 9.49 10.01
N LEU A 152 7.59 9.12 8.72
CA LEU A 152 8.78 9.25 7.88
C LEU A 152 9.17 10.72 7.68
N GLN A 153 8.21 11.61 7.44
CA GLN A 153 8.46 13.05 7.32
C GLN A 153 8.98 13.64 8.63
N LYS A 154 8.41 13.22 9.78
CA LYS A 154 8.94 13.61 11.09
C LYS A 154 10.39 13.14 11.27
N SER A 155 10.70 11.92 10.87
CA SER A 155 12.07 11.40 10.91
C SER A 155 13.00 12.18 9.99
N LEU A 156 12.54 12.53 8.79
CA LEU A 156 13.28 13.31 7.82
C LEU A 156 13.66 14.68 8.40
N THR A 157 12.71 15.40 9.00
CA THR A 157 12.96 16.69 9.67
C THR A 157 14.02 16.59 10.76
N CYS A 158 14.01 15.52 11.57
CA CYS A 158 15.02 15.33 12.62
C CYS A 158 16.43 15.08 12.06
N PHE A 159 16.57 14.52 10.86
CA PHE A 159 17.87 14.10 10.31
C PHE A 159 18.41 14.96 9.18
N GLU A 160 17.58 15.75 8.49
CA GLU A 160 18.03 16.61 7.37
C GLU A 160 19.15 17.57 7.76
N ASN A 161 19.16 18.03 9.02
CA ASN A 161 20.19 18.93 9.56
C ASN A 161 21.03 18.28 10.67
N SER A 162 20.95 16.96 10.85
CA SER A 162 21.67 16.29 11.93
C SER A 162 23.17 16.19 11.61
N LYS A 163 24.00 16.67 12.56
CA LYS A 163 25.48 16.56 12.48
C LYS A 163 25.95 15.11 12.38
N PHE A 164 25.24 14.16 12.96
CA PHE A 164 25.68 12.76 13.08
C PHE A 164 24.85 11.75 12.27
N TYR A 165 23.61 12.11 11.92
CA TYR A 165 22.65 11.14 11.39
C TYR A 165 22.09 11.48 10.01
N SER A 166 22.67 12.46 9.30
CA SER A 166 22.24 12.82 7.94
C SER A 166 22.44 11.69 6.92
N PHE A 167 23.28 10.68 7.21
CA PHE A 167 23.39 9.46 6.41
C PHE A 167 22.08 8.69 6.23
N MET A 168 21.08 8.89 7.10
CA MET A 168 19.76 8.22 7.00
C MET A 168 18.82 8.86 5.96
N VAL A 169 19.08 10.11 5.58
CA VAL A 169 18.20 10.89 4.68
C VAL A 169 17.94 10.20 3.33
N PRO A 170 18.93 9.61 2.62
CA PRO A 170 18.67 8.95 1.33
C PRO A 170 17.72 7.74 1.45
N GLN A 171 17.87 6.95 2.51
CA GLN A 171 17.00 5.82 2.78
C GLN A 171 15.57 6.28 3.11
N LEU A 172 15.44 7.31 3.95
CA LEU A 172 14.14 7.92 4.28
C LEU A 172 13.41 8.43 3.05
N LEU A 173 14.10 9.14 2.15
CA LEU A 173 13.53 9.61 0.90
C LEU A 173 13.08 8.47 -0.01
N THR A 174 13.81 7.34 -0.01
CA THR A 174 13.40 6.14 -0.76
C THR A 174 12.08 5.57 -0.19
N PHE A 175 11.96 5.43 1.13
CA PHE A 175 10.72 4.97 1.76
C PHE A 175 9.55 5.94 1.56
N ILE A 176 9.81 7.26 1.59
CA ILE A 176 8.81 8.28 1.31
C ILE A 176 8.34 8.16 -0.15
N GLY A 177 9.28 7.99 -1.08
CA GLY A 177 8.99 7.77 -2.49
C GLY A 177 8.11 6.53 -2.72
N ASP A 178 8.50 5.40 -2.13
CA ASP A 178 7.72 4.16 -2.19
C ASP A 178 6.31 4.36 -1.61
N THR A 179 6.21 5.08 -0.48
CA THR A 179 4.93 5.33 0.19
C THR A 179 4.02 6.20 -0.68
N TYR A 180 4.54 7.27 -1.28
CA TYR A 180 3.77 8.08 -2.23
C TYR A 180 3.33 7.29 -3.46
N HIS A 181 4.20 6.43 -3.98
CA HIS A 181 3.89 5.58 -5.12
C HIS A 181 2.68 4.68 -4.82
N TRP A 182 2.68 4.01 -3.66
CA TRP A 182 1.56 3.13 -3.28
C TRP A 182 0.26 3.88 -2.94
N LYS A 183 0.34 5.13 -2.51
CA LYS A 183 -0.84 6.01 -2.40
C LYS A 183 -1.38 6.48 -3.74
N GLY A 184 -0.54 6.46 -4.77
CA GLY A 184 -0.85 7.00 -6.09
C GLY A 184 -0.44 8.45 -6.31
N GLU A 185 0.34 9.05 -5.40
CA GLU A 185 0.91 10.39 -5.57
C GLU A 185 2.22 10.29 -6.37
N LEU A 186 2.11 9.88 -7.65
CA LEU A 186 3.24 9.42 -8.47
C LEU A 186 4.33 10.49 -8.70
N GLU A 187 3.95 11.76 -8.86
CA GLU A 187 4.92 12.84 -9.05
C GLU A 187 5.72 13.13 -7.76
N LYS A 188 5.08 13.09 -6.58
CA LYS A 188 5.80 13.18 -5.30
C LYS A 188 6.71 11.98 -5.08
N ALA A 189 6.27 10.79 -5.51
CA ALA A 189 7.11 9.59 -5.48
C ALA A 189 8.37 9.75 -6.32
N ARG A 190 8.23 10.22 -7.58
CA ARG A 190 9.33 10.52 -8.48
C ARG A 190 10.31 11.50 -7.84
N GLN A 191 9.83 12.65 -7.37
CA GLN A 191 10.66 13.69 -6.75
C GLN A 191 11.46 13.16 -5.55
N ALA A 192 10.84 12.31 -4.72
CA ALA A 192 11.52 11.72 -3.57
C ALA A 192 12.63 10.75 -3.99
N HIS A 193 12.40 9.88 -4.98
CA HIS A 193 13.42 8.97 -5.53
C HIS A 193 14.55 9.72 -6.23
N GLU A 194 14.24 10.76 -7.00
CA GLU A 194 15.27 11.61 -7.65
C GLU A 194 16.12 12.36 -6.61
N LYS A 195 15.50 12.90 -5.56
CA LYS A 195 16.23 13.52 -4.44
C LYS A 195 17.12 12.49 -3.75
N ALA A 196 16.61 11.28 -3.46
CA ALA A 196 17.39 10.19 -2.87
C ALA A 196 18.64 9.83 -3.70
N LEU A 197 18.47 9.69 -5.02
CA LEU A 197 19.57 9.43 -5.94
C LEU A 197 20.61 10.56 -5.94
N LYS A 198 20.17 11.82 -5.99
CA LYS A 198 21.06 13.00 -6.02
C LYS A 198 21.94 13.11 -4.78
N ILE A 199 21.43 12.72 -3.61
CA ILE A 199 22.17 12.85 -2.35
C ILE A 199 22.88 11.56 -1.90
N SER A 200 22.68 10.45 -2.60
CA SER A 200 23.34 9.17 -2.29
C SER A 200 24.83 9.24 -2.65
N LYS A 201 25.69 9.36 -1.63
CA LYS A 201 27.15 9.48 -1.77
C LYS A 201 27.87 8.17 -1.44
N GLY A 202 29.00 7.95 -2.09
CA GLY A 202 29.90 6.82 -1.83
C GLY A 202 29.65 5.57 -2.67
N SER A 203 30.48 4.56 -2.44
CA SER A 203 30.48 3.28 -3.18
C SER A 203 30.17 2.05 -2.31
N ASN A 204 29.77 2.27 -1.06
CA ASN A 204 29.47 1.19 -0.13
C ASN A 204 28.21 0.41 -0.54
N PRO A 205 28.08 -0.86 -0.08
CA PRO A 205 26.93 -1.71 -0.41
C PRO A 205 25.58 -1.05 -0.17
N LEU A 206 25.32 -0.49 1.02
CA LEU A 206 24.00 0.05 1.34
C LEU A 206 23.64 1.27 0.47
N THR A 207 24.56 2.19 0.21
CA THR A 207 24.33 3.28 -0.75
C THR A 207 23.94 2.74 -2.12
N LYS A 208 24.60 1.67 -2.58
CA LYS A 208 24.32 1.07 -3.89
C LYS A 208 22.97 0.35 -3.90
N LEU A 209 22.55 -0.23 -2.78
CA LEU A 209 21.20 -0.76 -2.61
C LEU A 209 20.14 0.34 -2.64
N ILE A 210 20.38 1.50 -2.01
CA ILE A 210 19.47 2.66 -2.06
C ILE A 210 19.30 3.15 -3.51
N ILE A 211 20.41 3.26 -4.25
CA ILE A 211 20.40 3.61 -5.66
C ILE A 211 19.62 2.56 -6.46
N ALA A 212 19.89 1.27 -6.26
CA ALA A 212 19.23 0.18 -6.96
C ALA A 212 17.71 0.18 -6.73
N THR A 213 17.27 0.37 -5.49
CA THR A 213 15.84 0.49 -5.13
C THR A 213 15.20 1.71 -5.80
N SER A 214 15.85 2.88 -5.74
CA SER A 214 15.32 4.08 -6.37
C SER A 214 15.21 3.94 -7.90
N GLN A 215 16.19 3.32 -8.54
CA GLN A 215 16.14 3.01 -9.98
C GLN A 215 15.02 2.01 -10.30
N TYR A 216 14.84 0.98 -9.48
CA TYR A 216 13.72 0.04 -9.62
C TYR A 216 12.36 0.74 -9.55
N CYS A 217 12.16 1.59 -8.55
CA CYS A 217 10.89 2.29 -8.36
C CYS A 217 10.61 3.30 -9.47
N LEU A 218 11.62 4.03 -9.93
CA LEU A 218 11.50 4.88 -11.12
C LEU A 218 11.19 4.06 -12.37
N GLY A 219 11.78 2.86 -12.52
CA GLY A 219 11.44 1.91 -13.58
C GLY A 219 9.97 1.50 -13.52
N LYS A 220 9.43 1.24 -12.33
CA LYS A 220 8.01 0.94 -12.12
C LYS A 220 7.11 2.10 -12.52
N LEU A 221 7.41 3.31 -12.04
CA LEU A 221 6.70 4.54 -12.42
C LEU A 221 6.68 4.75 -13.94
N LEU A 222 7.81 4.54 -14.62
CA LEU A 222 7.90 4.66 -16.08
C LEU A 222 7.12 3.55 -16.80
N HIS A 223 7.14 2.33 -16.27
CA HIS A 223 6.36 1.21 -16.80
C HIS A 223 4.85 1.50 -16.71
N ASP A 224 4.38 1.98 -15.57
CA ASP A 224 2.97 2.35 -15.35
C ASP A 224 2.52 3.47 -16.30
N GLN A 225 3.44 4.37 -16.68
CA GLN A 225 3.25 5.43 -17.68
C GLN A 225 3.37 4.95 -19.14
N GLY A 226 3.61 3.65 -19.39
CA GLY A 226 3.79 3.10 -20.73
C GLY A 226 5.14 3.44 -21.39
N LYS A 227 6.09 4.06 -20.66
CA LYS A 227 7.44 4.41 -21.15
C LYS A 227 8.38 3.21 -21.04
N LEU A 228 8.09 2.15 -21.80
CA LEU A 228 8.69 0.83 -21.63
C LEU A 228 10.22 0.80 -21.78
N ASP A 229 10.78 1.49 -22.78
CA ASP A 229 12.24 1.50 -23.01
C ASP A 229 13.01 2.16 -21.86
N LEU A 230 12.48 3.29 -21.37
CA LEU A 230 13.04 3.99 -20.21
C LEU A 230 12.89 3.15 -18.94
N ALA A 231 11.75 2.47 -18.76
CA ALA A 231 11.55 1.56 -17.64
C ALA A 231 12.58 0.42 -17.63
N LEU A 232 12.82 -0.18 -18.80
CA LEU A 232 13.80 -1.26 -18.98
C LEU A 232 15.23 -0.78 -18.67
N GLU A 233 15.61 0.43 -19.09
CA GLU A 233 16.92 1.01 -18.74
C GLU A 233 17.10 1.08 -17.22
N LYS A 234 16.10 1.61 -16.51
CA LYS A 234 16.14 1.72 -15.03
C LYS A 234 16.17 0.35 -14.35
N TYR A 235 15.38 -0.61 -14.83
CA TYR A 235 15.43 -1.98 -14.32
C TYR A 235 16.79 -2.65 -14.54
N LYS A 236 17.44 -2.45 -15.71
CA LYS A 236 18.78 -3.00 -15.97
C LYS A 236 19.84 -2.43 -15.02
N ILE A 237 19.79 -1.12 -14.75
CA ILE A 237 20.68 -0.47 -13.77
C ILE A 237 20.46 -1.09 -12.37
N SER A 238 19.19 -1.21 -11.96
CA SER A 238 18.83 -1.80 -10.68
C SER A 238 19.29 -3.26 -10.56
N LEU A 239 19.05 -4.08 -11.60
CA LEU A 239 19.43 -5.49 -11.65
C LEU A 239 20.94 -5.66 -11.46
N ASN A 240 21.75 -4.91 -12.23
CA ASN A 240 23.20 -4.98 -12.15
C ASN A 240 23.71 -4.68 -10.73
N LEU A 241 23.16 -3.64 -10.09
CA LEU A 241 23.54 -3.29 -8.72
C LEU A 241 23.12 -4.36 -7.71
N PHE A 242 21.91 -4.89 -7.80
CA PHE A 242 21.46 -5.94 -6.88
C PHE A 242 22.22 -7.27 -7.06
N GLU A 243 22.62 -7.60 -8.29
CA GLU A 243 23.50 -8.75 -8.56
C GLU A 243 24.90 -8.55 -7.98
N MET A 244 25.46 -7.34 -8.13
CA MET A 244 26.80 -7.00 -7.62
C MET A 244 26.88 -7.06 -6.10
N TYR A 245 25.84 -6.61 -5.40
CA TYR A 245 25.80 -6.51 -3.94
C TYR A 245 25.01 -7.64 -3.26
N TRP A 246 24.79 -8.75 -3.97
CA TRP A 246 24.24 -9.99 -3.42
C TRP A 246 22.94 -9.79 -2.63
N THR A 247 21.92 -9.24 -3.29
CA THR A 247 20.56 -9.19 -2.74
C THR A 247 19.59 -10.05 -3.55
N PRO A 248 19.63 -11.39 -3.39
CA PRO A 248 18.96 -12.33 -4.29
C PRO A 248 17.44 -12.15 -4.35
N PHE A 249 16.83 -11.69 -3.25
CA PHE A 249 15.41 -11.35 -3.21
C PHE A 249 15.08 -10.25 -4.23
N TYR A 250 15.80 -9.13 -4.18
CA TYR A 250 15.58 -7.99 -5.06
C TYR A 250 15.99 -8.30 -6.50
N VAL A 251 17.04 -9.08 -6.73
CA VAL A 251 17.38 -9.61 -8.06
C VAL A 251 16.19 -10.34 -8.66
N GLY A 252 15.55 -11.24 -7.90
CA GLY A 252 14.37 -11.98 -8.36
C GLY A 252 13.17 -11.08 -8.65
N VAL A 253 12.93 -10.05 -7.84
CA VAL A 253 11.88 -9.04 -8.09
C VAL A 253 12.13 -8.31 -9.41
N VAL A 254 13.37 -7.87 -9.68
CA VAL A 254 13.70 -7.14 -10.91
C VAL A 254 13.62 -8.04 -12.14
N TYR A 255 14.12 -9.27 -12.08
CA TYR A 255 13.95 -10.24 -13.16
C TYR A 255 12.47 -10.47 -13.49
N ASP A 256 11.61 -10.71 -12.48
CA ASP A 256 10.17 -10.88 -12.71
C ASP A 256 9.55 -9.67 -13.40
N ARG A 257 9.94 -8.44 -13.02
CA ARG A 257 9.43 -7.22 -13.67
C ARG A 257 9.90 -7.06 -15.11
N ILE A 258 11.14 -7.40 -15.42
CA ILE A 258 11.63 -7.37 -16.81
C ILE A 258 10.91 -8.42 -17.66
N ILE A 259 10.75 -9.63 -17.14
CA ILE A 259 10.02 -10.71 -17.82
C ILE A 259 8.56 -10.30 -18.06
N LEU A 260 7.90 -9.75 -17.06
CA LEU A 260 6.54 -9.23 -17.17
C LEU A 260 6.44 -8.14 -18.24
N LEU A 261 7.39 -7.20 -18.28
CA LEU A 261 7.43 -6.12 -19.27
C LEU A 261 7.49 -6.68 -20.70
N TYR A 262 8.36 -7.65 -20.98
CA TYR A 262 8.42 -8.27 -22.30
C TYR A 262 7.17 -9.07 -22.65
N LEU A 263 6.60 -9.81 -21.69
CA LEU A 263 5.33 -10.51 -21.90
C LEU A 263 4.19 -9.54 -22.24
N ASN A 264 4.12 -8.38 -21.58
CA ASN A 264 3.11 -7.34 -21.88
C ASN A 264 3.32 -6.68 -23.26
N ASN A 265 4.53 -6.77 -23.79
CA ASN A 265 4.86 -6.33 -25.13
C ASN A 265 4.80 -7.46 -26.18
N ASN A 266 4.28 -8.63 -25.81
CA ASN A 266 4.23 -9.84 -26.65
C ASN A 266 5.61 -10.31 -27.16
N ASP A 267 6.69 -9.92 -26.50
CA ASP A 267 8.06 -10.34 -26.83
C ASP A 267 8.44 -11.56 -25.99
N TYR A 268 7.89 -12.71 -26.39
CA TYR A 268 8.06 -13.98 -25.69
C TYR A 268 9.51 -14.48 -25.71
N GLU A 269 10.27 -14.18 -26.76
CA GLU A 269 11.65 -14.64 -26.89
C GLU A 269 12.56 -13.89 -25.91
N MET A 270 12.40 -12.58 -25.78
CA MET A 270 13.13 -11.83 -24.75
C MET A 270 12.72 -12.23 -23.33
N ALA A 271 11.43 -12.48 -23.09
CA ALA A 271 10.98 -12.99 -21.79
C ALA A 271 11.66 -14.33 -21.43
N LYS A 272 11.76 -15.27 -22.38
CA LYS A 272 12.46 -16.55 -22.18
C LYS A 272 13.97 -16.37 -21.97
N ASN A 273 14.60 -15.45 -22.70
CA ASN A 273 16.01 -15.14 -22.53
C ASN A 273 16.30 -14.64 -21.10
N TYR A 274 15.49 -13.70 -20.61
CA TYR A 274 15.61 -13.24 -19.21
C TYR A 274 15.30 -14.33 -18.18
N LEU A 275 14.37 -15.24 -18.46
CA LEU A 275 14.15 -16.41 -17.59
C LEU A 275 15.38 -17.34 -17.57
N ALA A 276 16.06 -17.53 -18.70
CA ALA A 276 17.28 -18.34 -18.76
C ALA A 276 18.44 -17.69 -17.99
N GLN A 277 18.60 -16.37 -18.08
CA GLN A 277 19.55 -15.61 -17.26
C GLN A 277 19.22 -15.74 -15.77
N PHE A 278 17.94 -15.59 -15.41
CA PHE A 278 17.49 -15.75 -14.03
C PHE A 278 17.70 -17.19 -13.53
N GLN A 279 17.51 -18.21 -14.38
CA GLN A 279 17.83 -19.59 -14.04
C GLN A 279 19.32 -19.76 -13.72
N HIS A 280 20.21 -19.19 -14.54
CA HIS A 280 21.66 -19.25 -14.29
C HIS A 280 22.02 -18.59 -12.95
N PHE A 281 21.41 -17.43 -12.66
CA PHE A 281 21.55 -16.77 -11.36
C PHE A 281 21.04 -17.65 -10.20
N ASP A 282 19.83 -18.23 -10.31
CA ASP A 282 19.24 -19.13 -9.31
C ASP A 282 20.13 -20.34 -9.04
N GLU A 283 20.65 -20.99 -10.08
CA GLU A 283 21.57 -22.12 -9.97
C GLU A 283 22.89 -21.73 -9.29
N LYS A 284 23.45 -20.57 -9.65
CA LYS A 284 24.66 -20.03 -8.99
C LYS A 284 24.40 -19.77 -7.51
N MET A 285 23.26 -19.16 -7.17
CA MET A 285 22.88 -18.89 -5.79
C MET A 285 22.71 -20.17 -4.98
N ARG A 286 22.01 -21.18 -5.49
CA ARG A 286 21.82 -22.47 -4.80
C ARG A 286 23.14 -23.18 -4.48
N LYS A 287 24.12 -23.13 -5.39
CA LYS A 287 25.45 -23.72 -5.18
C LYS A 287 26.26 -23.03 -4.08
N LEU A 288 26.02 -21.73 -3.88
CA LEU A 288 26.72 -20.93 -2.86
C LEU A 288 26.02 -20.98 -1.51
N ASN A 289 24.82 -21.58 -1.43
CA ASN A 289 23.91 -21.41 -0.32
C ASN A 289 24.21 -22.31 0.89
N ASN A 290 25.41 -22.19 1.46
CA ASN A 290 25.76 -22.85 2.72
C ASN A 290 25.40 -22.01 3.96
N LYS A 291 24.99 -20.72 3.82
CA LYS A 291 24.75 -19.82 4.97
C LYS A 291 23.66 -18.74 4.82
N THR A 292 22.92 -18.63 3.71
CA THR A 292 21.84 -17.62 3.56
C THR A 292 20.53 -18.24 3.09
N VAL A 293 19.42 -17.56 3.33
CA VAL A 293 18.09 -18.08 2.96
C VAL A 293 17.68 -17.50 1.61
N TYR A 294 18.31 -18.01 0.55
CA TYR A 294 17.82 -17.80 -0.80
C TYR A 294 16.65 -18.75 -1.10
N ASP A 295 15.50 -18.19 -1.46
CA ASP A 295 14.38 -18.96 -2.00
C ASP A 295 14.20 -18.66 -3.50
N ALA A 296 14.19 -19.73 -4.29
CA ALA A 296 13.95 -19.76 -5.73
C ALA A 296 12.50 -19.42 -6.14
N ASN A 297 11.65 -18.96 -5.21
CA ASN A 297 10.24 -18.71 -5.48
C ASN A 297 9.99 -17.68 -6.58
N PHE A 298 10.76 -16.59 -6.65
CA PHE A 298 10.59 -15.63 -7.76
C PHE A 298 10.92 -16.25 -9.12
N TYR A 299 11.95 -17.10 -9.19
CA TYR A 299 12.26 -17.84 -10.42
C TYR A 299 11.08 -18.73 -10.84
N LYS A 300 10.52 -19.49 -9.90
CA LYS A 300 9.33 -20.33 -10.13
C LYS A 300 8.10 -19.51 -10.54
N ILE A 301 7.87 -18.35 -9.91
CA ILE A 301 6.78 -17.43 -10.27
C ILE A 301 6.95 -16.94 -11.71
N SER A 302 8.14 -16.48 -12.09
CA SER A 302 8.41 -16.01 -13.44
C SER A 302 8.34 -17.14 -14.48
N GLN A 303 8.78 -18.36 -14.11
CA GLN A 303 8.61 -19.56 -14.93
C GLN A 303 7.12 -19.87 -15.16
N ALA A 304 6.31 -19.89 -14.09
CA ALA A 304 4.88 -20.10 -14.19
C ALA A 304 4.20 -19.03 -15.06
N ARG A 305 4.64 -17.77 -14.96
CA ARG A 305 4.12 -16.66 -15.78
C ARG A 305 4.36 -16.88 -17.28
N ILE A 306 5.57 -17.29 -17.68
CA ILE A 306 5.88 -17.60 -19.08
C ILE A 306 5.06 -18.81 -19.56
N LEU A 307 4.98 -19.87 -18.74
CA LEU A 307 4.21 -21.07 -19.07
C LEU A 307 2.70 -20.77 -19.21
N LYS A 308 2.14 -19.92 -18.35
CA LYS A 308 0.75 -19.45 -18.41
C LYS A 308 0.46 -18.71 -19.72
N ALA A 309 1.43 -17.92 -20.19
CA ALA A 309 1.31 -17.16 -21.43
C ALA A 309 1.38 -18.03 -22.70
N SER A 310 1.79 -19.29 -22.59
CA SER A 310 1.72 -20.28 -23.67
C SER A 310 0.27 -20.63 -24.02
N THR A 311 0.01 -20.91 -25.30
CA THR A 311 -1.27 -21.43 -25.79
C THR A 311 -1.42 -22.94 -25.56
N ARG A 312 -0.35 -23.65 -25.19
CA ARG A 312 -0.37 -25.11 -25.03
C ARG A 312 -0.93 -25.48 -23.66
N THR A 313 -1.97 -26.33 -23.64
CA THR A 313 -2.58 -26.86 -22.40
C THR A 313 -1.56 -27.50 -21.46
N ARG A 314 -0.57 -28.23 -22.00
CA ARG A 314 0.49 -28.85 -21.19
C ARG A 314 1.35 -27.84 -20.44
N ASP A 315 1.61 -26.68 -21.02
CA ASP A 315 2.42 -25.64 -20.36
C ASP A 315 1.62 -24.95 -19.25
N ARG A 316 0.33 -24.68 -19.51
CA ARG A 316 -0.60 -24.16 -18.49
C ARG A 316 -0.77 -25.10 -17.30
N ALA A 317 -0.92 -26.40 -17.54
CA ALA A 317 -0.96 -27.41 -16.47
C ALA A 317 0.35 -27.46 -15.65
N LYS A 318 1.50 -27.24 -16.28
CA LYS A 318 2.78 -27.09 -15.55
C LYS A 318 2.81 -25.82 -14.72
N ALA A 319 2.33 -24.70 -15.25
CA ALA A 319 2.23 -23.44 -14.52
C ALA A 319 1.36 -23.61 -13.27
N GLU A 320 0.18 -24.21 -13.43
CA GLU A 320 -0.75 -24.51 -12.35
C GLU A 320 -0.09 -25.32 -11.23
N LYS A 321 0.62 -26.40 -11.60
CA LYS A 321 1.34 -27.24 -10.64
C LYS A 321 2.39 -26.44 -9.86
N ILE A 322 3.21 -25.64 -10.56
CA ILE A 322 4.22 -24.78 -9.92
C ILE A 322 3.57 -23.83 -8.91
N LEU A 323 2.45 -23.20 -9.28
CA LEU A 323 1.75 -22.24 -8.44
C LEU A 323 1.13 -22.91 -7.19
N LYS A 324 0.49 -24.07 -7.36
CA LYS A 324 -0.04 -24.88 -6.25
C LYS A 324 1.07 -25.32 -5.29
N ASP A 325 2.22 -25.75 -5.82
CA ASP A 325 3.38 -26.15 -5.00
C ASP A 325 3.96 -24.96 -4.21
N LEU A 326 4.03 -23.77 -4.82
CA LEU A 326 4.45 -22.54 -4.16
C LEU A 326 3.51 -22.13 -3.02
N ILE A 327 2.20 -22.17 -3.25
CA ILE A 327 1.20 -21.88 -2.22
C ILE A 327 1.36 -22.84 -1.04
N LYS A 328 1.46 -24.14 -1.32
CA LYS A 328 1.63 -25.18 -0.29
C LYS A 328 2.94 -25.04 0.50
N LEU A 329 4.02 -24.65 -0.17
CA LEU A 329 5.31 -24.38 0.47
C LEU A 329 5.21 -23.17 1.41
N GLY A 330 4.60 -22.09 0.92
CA GLY A 330 4.36 -20.88 1.70
C GLY A 330 3.56 -21.14 2.98
N GLU A 331 2.52 -21.98 2.90
CA GLU A 331 1.70 -22.38 4.06
C GLU A 331 2.49 -23.12 5.13
N LYS A 332 3.38 -24.04 4.74
CA LYS A 332 4.22 -24.78 5.68
C LYS A 332 5.22 -23.87 6.41
N ASN A 333 5.60 -22.78 5.75
CA ASN A 333 6.61 -21.85 6.23
C ASN A 333 6.01 -20.62 6.95
N VAL A 334 4.71 -20.60 7.24
CA VAL A 334 4.05 -19.47 7.94
C VAL A 334 4.68 -19.18 9.33
N ASN A 335 5.32 -20.19 9.94
CA ASN A 335 6.04 -20.07 11.21
C ASN A 335 7.56 -19.81 11.05
N SER A 336 8.07 -19.68 9.83
CA SER A 336 9.49 -19.40 9.56
C SER A 336 9.82 -17.91 9.84
N PRO A 337 11.03 -17.55 10.30
CA PRO A 337 11.42 -16.16 10.63
C PRO A 337 11.35 -15.16 9.46
N ILE A 338 11.11 -15.62 8.23
CA ILE A 338 11.27 -14.86 6.99
C ILE A 338 9.88 -14.51 6.45
N LYS A 339 9.12 -13.73 7.20
CA LYS A 339 7.67 -13.63 6.97
C LYS A 339 7.31 -12.77 5.76
N LEU A 340 8.05 -11.70 5.47
CA LEU A 340 7.64 -10.73 4.44
C LEU A 340 7.82 -11.20 2.99
N SER A 341 8.92 -11.90 2.68
CA SER A 341 9.21 -12.35 1.32
C SER A 341 8.26 -13.45 0.85
N TYR A 342 7.93 -14.39 1.74
CA TYR A 342 7.05 -15.52 1.42
C TYR A 342 5.60 -15.08 1.29
N ILE A 343 5.13 -14.18 2.16
CA ILE A 343 3.76 -13.66 2.11
C ILE A 343 3.49 -12.99 0.75
N GLY A 344 4.37 -12.10 0.29
CA GLY A 344 4.24 -11.48 -1.03
C GLY A 344 4.25 -12.50 -2.17
N GLN A 345 5.09 -13.54 -2.08
CA GLN A 345 5.19 -14.59 -3.09
C GLN A 345 3.95 -15.49 -3.15
N ILE A 346 3.35 -15.85 -2.00
CA ILE A 346 2.07 -16.57 -1.92
C ILE A 346 0.97 -15.75 -2.59
N HIS A 347 0.91 -14.45 -2.31
CA HIS A 347 -0.05 -13.56 -2.96
C HIS A 347 0.11 -13.56 -4.48
N TYR A 348 1.34 -13.43 -5.00
CA TYR A 348 1.58 -13.53 -6.45
C TYR A 348 1.18 -14.89 -7.02
N ALA A 349 1.45 -15.98 -6.31
CA ALA A 349 1.10 -17.32 -6.76
C ALA A 349 -0.43 -17.52 -6.82
N LEU A 350 -1.17 -17.05 -5.81
CA LEU A 350 -2.64 -17.07 -5.79
C LEU A 350 -3.21 -16.27 -6.96
N LEU A 351 -2.72 -15.05 -7.18
CA LEU A 351 -3.19 -14.17 -8.25
C LEU A 351 -2.92 -14.73 -9.65
N LEU A 352 -1.74 -15.33 -9.86
CA LEU A 352 -1.40 -15.99 -11.12
C LEU A 352 -2.26 -17.24 -11.36
N LEU A 353 -2.61 -17.96 -10.30
CA LEU A 353 -3.47 -19.14 -10.41
C LEU A 353 -4.92 -18.74 -10.72
N CYS A 354 -5.44 -17.70 -10.09
CA CYS A 354 -6.74 -17.13 -10.44
C CYS A 354 -6.78 -16.68 -11.91
N ASP A 355 -5.77 -15.94 -12.38
CA ASP A 355 -5.67 -15.52 -13.78
C ASP A 355 -5.61 -16.72 -14.74
N LEU A 356 -4.90 -17.80 -14.39
CA LEU A 356 -4.89 -19.02 -15.17
C LEU A 356 -6.31 -19.62 -15.30
N TYR A 357 -7.06 -19.70 -14.20
CA TYR A 357 -8.42 -20.22 -14.20
C TYR A 357 -9.41 -19.27 -14.90
N PHE A 358 -9.26 -17.95 -14.78
CA PHE A 358 -10.05 -17.01 -15.57
C PHE A 358 -9.78 -17.15 -17.08
N THR A 359 -8.52 -17.41 -17.46
CA THR A 359 -8.19 -17.71 -18.86
C THR A 359 -8.90 -18.99 -19.32
N GLU A 360 -8.94 -20.03 -18.48
CA GLU A 360 -9.64 -21.28 -18.79
C GLU A 360 -11.16 -21.10 -18.88
N LEU A 361 -11.75 -20.35 -17.93
CA LEU A 361 -13.16 -19.98 -17.91
C LEU A 361 -13.56 -19.28 -19.21
N ASN A 362 -12.77 -18.30 -19.64
CA ASN A 362 -13.03 -17.56 -20.87
C ASN A 362 -12.99 -18.46 -22.12
N LEU A 363 -12.03 -19.41 -22.16
CA LEU A 363 -11.85 -20.29 -23.32
C LEU A 363 -12.87 -21.44 -23.39
N THR A 364 -13.29 -21.96 -22.24
CA THR A 364 -14.14 -23.16 -22.15
C THR A 364 -15.61 -22.84 -21.96
N ASN A 365 -15.93 -21.63 -21.48
CA ASN A 365 -17.26 -21.26 -20.99
C ASN A 365 -17.79 -22.23 -19.91
N ASP A 366 -16.92 -22.83 -19.11
CA ASP A 366 -17.31 -23.72 -18.01
C ASP A 366 -17.40 -22.98 -16.67
N LEU A 367 -18.62 -22.65 -16.22
CA LEU A 367 -18.85 -21.89 -14.99
C LEU A 367 -18.35 -22.61 -13.73
N ARG A 368 -18.17 -23.94 -13.77
CA ARG A 368 -17.66 -24.74 -12.64
C ARG A 368 -16.25 -24.33 -12.23
N ILE A 369 -15.48 -23.71 -13.14
CA ILE A 369 -14.13 -23.19 -12.84
C ILE A 369 -14.20 -22.09 -11.76
N LEU A 370 -15.32 -21.39 -11.60
CA LEU A 370 -15.49 -20.44 -10.50
C LEU A 370 -15.43 -21.13 -9.12
N ASP A 371 -15.84 -22.39 -9.03
CA ASP A 371 -15.78 -23.17 -7.78
C ASP A 371 -14.33 -23.54 -7.42
N ASP A 372 -13.42 -23.57 -8.40
CA ASP A 372 -11.97 -23.70 -8.19
C ASP A 372 -11.31 -22.36 -7.82
N ILE A 373 -11.87 -21.24 -8.27
CA ILE A 373 -11.37 -19.88 -7.99
C ILE A 373 -11.75 -19.41 -6.59
N ASP A 374 -12.98 -19.67 -6.14
CA ASP A 374 -13.50 -19.18 -4.86
C ASP A 374 -12.57 -19.49 -3.67
N PRO A 375 -12.10 -20.74 -3.46
CA PRO A 375 -11.18 -21.05 -2.37
C PRO A 375 -9.86 -20.27 -2.44
N LEU A 376 -9.40 -19.90 -3.64
CA LEU A 376 -8.18 -19.12 -3.82
C LEU A 376 -8.39 -17.66 -3.40
N ILE A 377 -9.55 -17.09 -3.72
CA ILE A 377 -9.91 -15.73 -3.31
C ILE A 377 -10.15 -15.64 -1.81
N GLU A 378 -10.87 -16.60 -1.22
CA GLU A 378 -11.05 -16.65 0.24
C GLU A 378 -9.70 -16.75 0.97
N LYS A 379 -8.78 -17.55 0.42
CA LYS A 379 -7.42 -17.63 0.95
C LYS A 379 -6.68 -16.31 0.81
N LEU A 380 -6.79 -15.63 -0.32
CA LEU A 380 -6.17 -14.34 -0.55
C LEU A 380 -6.70 -13.28 0.44
N ILE A 381 -8.02 -13.26 0.70
CA ILE A 381 -8.66 -12.39 1.69
C ILE A 381 -8.08 -12.67 3.08
N LYS A 382 -8.13 -13.93 3.53
CA LYS A 382 -7.63 -14.34 4.86
C LYS A 382 -6.17 -13.98 5.07
N GLU A 383 -5.31 -14.23 4.07
CA GLU A 383 -3.89 -13.89 4.16
C GLU A 383 -3.66 -12.36 4.15
N SER A 384 -4.44 -11.63 3.36
CA SER A 384 -4.38 -10.16 3.33
C SER A 384 -4.82 -9.54 4.66
N GLU A 385 -5.85 -10.08 5.32
CA GLU A 385 -6.28 -9.66 6.66
C GLU A 385 -5.23 -9.99 7.71
N ARG A 386 -4.74 -11.24 7.72
CA ARG A 386 -3.69 -11.71 8.65
C ARG A 386 -2.44 -10.82 8.59
N THR A 387 -2.07 -10.41 7.38
CA THR A 387 -0.88 -9.60 7.11
C THR A 387 -1.13 -8.10 7.12
N LYS A 388 -2.39 -7.68 7.26
CA LYS A 388 -2.83 -6.28 7.16
C LYS A 388 -2.43 -5.62 5.83
N SER A 389 -2.45 -6.38 4.74
CA SER A 389 -2.23 -5.86 3.38
C SER A 389 -3.55 -5.35 2.80
N TYR A 390 -3.94 -4.13 3.18
CA TYR A 390 -5.24 -3.57 2.80
C TYR A 390 -5.41 -3.34 1.29
N SER A 391 -4.32 -3.06 0.57
CA SER A 391 -4.37 -2.93 -0.89
C SER A 391 -4.72 -4.26 -1.56
N LEU A 392 -4.14 -5.36 -1.09
CA LEU A 392 -4.45 -6.68 -1.63
C LEU A 392 -5.85 -7.14 -1.21
N LEU A 393 -6.25 -6.83 0.02
CA LEU A 393 -7.60 -7.12 0.53
C LEU A 393 -8.68 -6.44 -0.33
N ALA A 394 -8.52 -5.14 -0.61
CA ALA A 394 -9.45 -4.41 -1.48
C ALA A 394 -9.49 -4.99 -2.91
N ASN A 395 -8.35 -5.36 -3.48
CA ASN A 395 -8.31 -6.04 -4.79
C ASN A 395 -9.01 -7.41 -4.76
N ALA A 396 -8.86 -8.17 -3.67
CA ALA A 396 -9.51 -9.47 -3.53
C ALA A 396 -11.04 -9.35 -3.46
N TYR A 397 -11.56 -8.37 -2.70
CA TYR A 397 -13.00 -8.07 -2.69
C TYR A 397 -13.51 -7.56 -4.03
N MET A 398 -12.74 -6.70 -4.72
CA MET A 398 -13.08 -6.26 -6.07
C MET A 398 -13.19 -7.45 -7.05
N LEU A 399 -12.27 -8.43 -6.95
CA LEU A 399 -12.30 -9.65 -7.76
C LEU A 399 -13.49 -10.55 -7.41
N LYS A 400 -13.82 -10.67 -6.11
CA LYS A 400 -15.02 -11.37 -5.63
C LYS A 400 -16.30 -10.75 -6.18
N GLY A 401 -16.36 -9.42 -6.24
CA GLY A 401 -17.46 -8.69 -6.88
C GLY A 401 -17.64 -9.04 -8.34
N LYS A 402 -16.54 -9.17 -9.11
CA LYS A 402 -16.63 -9.59 -10.52
C LYS A 402 -17.03 -11.06 -10.68
N ILE A 403 -16.56 -11.95 -9.81
CA ILE A 403 -17.00 -13.36 -9.81
C ILE A 403 -18.51 -13.43 -9.58
N ALA A 404 -19.04 -12.63 -8.65
CA ALA A 404 -20.48 -12.53 -8.43
C ALA A 404 -21.21 -12.03 -9.70
N LEU A 405 -20.66 -11.06 -10.45
CA LEU A 405 -21.23 -10.66 -11.75
C LEU A 405 -21.25 -11.79 -12.78
N LEU A 406 -20.18 -12.61 -12.87
CA LEU A 406 -20.14 -13.75 -13.79
C LEU A 406 -21.23 -14.80 -13.46
N ARG A 407 -21.55 -14.93 -12.17
CA ARG A 407 -22.67 -15.74 -11.65
C ARG A 407 -24.04 -15.05 -11.77
N MET A 408 -24.11 -13.85 -12.36
CA MET A 408 -25.32 -13.03 -12.45
C MET A 408 -25.90 -12.59 -11.09
N ASN A 409 -25.07 -12.56 -10.03
CA ASN A 409 -25.48 -12.07 -8.73
C ASN A 409 -25.08 -10.59 -8.53
N MET A 410 -25.94 -9.70 -9.00
CA MET A 410 -25.70 -8.25 -8.98
C MET A 410 -25.65 -7.68 -7.56
N GLY A 411 -26.49 -8.17 -6.65
CA GLY A 411 -26.52 -7.72 -5.26
C GLY A 411 -25.20 -8.00 -4.56
N GLU A 412 -24.70 -9.24 -4.66
CA GLU A 412 -23.39 -9.60 -4.09
C GLU A 412 -22.24 -8.87 -4.76
N ALA A 413 -22.29 -8.70 -6.09
CA ALA A 413 -21.27 -7.95 -6.81
C ALA A 413 -21.11 -6.53 -6.25
N ARG A 414 -22.22 -5.82 -6.10
CA ARG A 414 -22.24 -4.45 -5.56
C ARG A 414 -21.79 -4.41 -4.11
N ARG A 415 -22.26 -5.34 -3.27
CA ARG A 415 -21.82 -5.47 -1.87
C ARG A 415 -20.29 -5.66 -1.77
N TYR A 416 -19.71 -6.55 -2.58
CA TYR A 416 -18.25 -6.76 -2.59
C TYR A 416 -17.47 -5.55 -3.10
N LEU A 417 -17.99 -4.81 -4.09
CA LEU A 417 -17.39 -3.55 -4.54
C LEU A 417 -17.45 -2.47 -3.44
N THR A 418 -18.56 -2.37 -2.73
CA THR A 418 -18.70 -1.48 -1.56
C THR A 418 -17.71 -1.85 -0.45
N GLN A 419 -17.54 -3.15 -0.16
CA GLN A 419 -16.50 -3.61 0.78
C GLN A 419 -15.09 -3.23 0.33
N ALA A 420 -14.76 -3.43 -0.96
CA ALA A 420 -13.48 -3.02 -1.52
C ALA A 420 -13.24 -1.50 -1.37
N GLN A 421 -14.26 -0.68 -1.65
CA GLN A 421 -14.19 0.78 -1.48
C GLN A 421 -13.95 1.16 -0.01
N ASN A 422 -14.69 0.55 0.92
CA ASN A 422 -14.57 0.79 2.36
C ASN A 422 -13.21 0.37 2.94
N ILE A 423 -12.46 -0.49 2.26
CA ILE A 423 -11.08 -0.81 2.61
C ILE A 423 -10.11 0.21 1.99
N ALA A 424 -10.30 0.56 0.71
CA ALA A 424 -9.36 1.39 -0.04
C ALA A 424 -9.36 2.85 0.40
N GLU A 425 -10.54 3.44 0.60
CA GLU A 425 -10.71 4.87 0.89
C GLU A 425 -10.05 5.28 2.22
N PRO A 426 -10.32 4.62 3.37
CA PRO A 426 -9.74 5.03 4.65
C PRO A 426 -8.23 4.80 4.77
N LYS A 427 -7.66 4.01 3.85
CA LYS A 427 -6.23 3.70 3.77
C LYS A 427 -5.48 4.57 2.76
N GLY A 428 -6.17 5.54 2.16
CA GLY A 428 -5.57 6.48 1.21
C GLY A 428 -5.07 5.84 -0.08
N LEU A 429 -5.67 4.70 -0.48
CA LEU A 429 -5.30 3.98 -1.71
C LEU A 429 -5.96 4.62 -2.93
N GLN A 430 -5.63 5.88 -3.23
CA GLN A 430 -6.41 6.74 -4.14
C GLN A 430 -6.60 6.12 -5.53
N ILE A 431 -5.54 5.57 -6.13
CA ILE A 431 -5.65 4.91 -7.44
C ILE A 431 -6.61 3.73 -7.39
N LEU A 432 -6.55 2.91 -6.33
CA LEU A 432 -7.40 1.74 -6.17
C LEU A 432 -8.84 2.12 -5.83
N ALA A 433 -9.04 3.13 -4.99
CA ALA A 433 -10.35 3.65 -4.62
C ALA A 433 -11.07 4.27 -5.83
N ARG A 434 -10.38 5.07 -6.64
CA ARG A 434 -10.91 5.61 -7.90
C ARG A 434 -11.30 4.48 -8.86
N ALA A 435 -10.40 3.53 -9.01
CA ALA A 435 -10.59 2.34 -9.82
C ALA A 435 -11.83 1.51 -9.45
N ILE A 436 -12.07 1.29 -8.15
CA ILE A 436 -13.23 0.56 -7.66
C ILE A 436 -14.51 1.35 -7.95
N SER A 437 -14.51 2.67 -7.72
CA SER A 437 -15.62 3.55 -8.07
C SER A 437 -15.94 3.53 -9.57
N GLU A 438 -14.94 3.64 -10.45
CA GLU A 438 -15.14 3.56 -11.90
C GLU A 438 -15.76 2.22 -12.32
N ILE A 439 -15.36 1.12 -11.68
CA ILE A 439 -15.95 -0.20 -11.90
C ILE A 439 -17.42 -0.24 -11.44
N HIS A 440 -17.72 0.37 -10.30
CA HIS A 440 -19.08 0.42 -9.76
C HIS A 440 -19.98 1.28 -10.64
N ASP A 441 -19.51 2.44 -11.10
CA ASP A 441 -20.25 3.35 -11.98
C ASP A 441 -20.60 2.66 -13.30
N LYS A 442 -19.61 2.01 -13.94
CA LYS A 442 -19.82 1.22 -15.17
C LYS A 442 -20.80 0.07 -14.97
N LEU A 443 -20.80 -0.57 -13.81
CA LEU A 443 -21.76 -1.62 -13.49
C LEU A 443 -23.19 -1.06 -13.45
N LEU A 444 -23.38 0.09 -12.82
CA LEU A 444 -24.69 0.74 -12.70
C LEU A 444 -25.21 1.26 -14.05
N GLU A 445 -24.31 1.77 -14.89
CA GLU A 445 -24.64 2.18 -16.27
C GLU A 445 -25.14 1.03 -17.13
N LYS A 446 -24.66 -0.18 -16.85
CA LYS A 446 -24.92 -1.38 -17.65
C LYS A 446 -25.95 -2.31 -17.02
N LEU A 447 -26.71 -1.86 -16.01
CA LEU A 447 -27.69 -2.72 -15.32
C LEU A 447 -28.70 -3.33 -16.30
N ASP A 448 -29.22 -2.55 -17.25
CA ASP A 448 -30.16 -3.05 -18.25
C ASP A 448 -29.53 -4.07 -19.20
N GLU A 449 -28.26 -3.86 -19.58
CA GLU A 449 -27.51 -4.83 -20.38
C GLU A 449 -27.36 -6.15 -19.62
N TRP A 450 -26.99 -6.09 -18.33
CA TRP A 450 -26.88 -7.26 -17.46
C TRP A 450 -28.22 -7.99 -17.27
N ASN A 451 -29.30 -7.26 -17.02
CA ASN A 451 -30.66 -7.82 -16.91
C ASN A 451 -31.11 -8.50 -18.22
N ASN A 452 -30.67 -7.98 -19.37
CA ASN A 452 -30.96 -8.59 -20.67
C ASN A 452 -30.12 -9.84 -20.94
N LEU A 453 -28.88 -9.92 -20.44
CA LEU A 453 -28.05 -11.14 -20.52
C LEU A 453 -28.67 -12.30 -19.74
N GLU A 454 -29.22 -12.01 -18.55
CA GLU A 454 -29.88 -13.01 -17.70
C GLU A 454 -31.02 -13.71 -18.44
N LYS A 455 -31.83 -12.94 -19.17
CA LYS A 455 -32.96 -13.44 -19.96
C LYS A 455 -32.53 -14.29 -21.16
N LYS A 456 -31.34 -14.03 -21.73
CA LYS A 456 -30.86 -14.64 -22.99
C LYS A 456 -30.00 -15.89 -22.81
N LYS A 457 -29.67 -16.31 -21.58
CA LYS A 457 -28.73 -17.42 -21.29
C LYS A 457 -27.42 -17.29 -22.07
N THR A 458 -26.83 -16.10 -22.05
CA THR A 458 -25.62 -15.74 -22.79
C THR A 458 -24.37 -16.49 -22.32
N SER A 459 -23.38 -16.54 -23.21
CA SER A 459 -22.10 -17.21 -22.98
C SER A 459 -21.31 -16.55 -21.85
N ILE A 460 -20.38 -17.28 -21.24
CA ILE A 460 -19.55 -16.73 -20.17
C ILE A 460 -18.58 -15.70 -20.74
N SER A 461 -18.06 -15.91 -21.95
CA SER A 461 -17.20 -14.95 -22.66
C SER A 461 -17.86 -13.57 -22.77
N GLU A 462 -19.15 -13.49 -23.12
CA GLU A 462 -19.87 -12.22 -23.18
C GLU A 462 -20.01 -11.56 -21.79
N ARG A 463 -20.26 -12.35 -20.74
CA ARG A 463 -20.28 -11.85 -19.36
C ARG A 463 -18.90 -11.38 -18.91
N PHE A 464 -17.85 -12.07 -19.35
CA PHE A 464 -16.46 -11.77 -19.03
C PHE A 464 -16.05 -10.42 -19.61
N ASP A 465 -16.39 -10.18 -20.87
CA ASP A 465 -16.17 -8.91 -21.56
C ASP A 465 -16.96 -7.77 -20.90
N LEU A 466 -18.25 -8.00 -20.59
CA LEU A 466 -19.09 -7.00 -19.93
C LEU A 466 -18.60 -6.68 -18.50
N ALA A 467 -18.08 -7.68 -17.80
CA ALA A 467 -17.48 -7.53 -16.49
C ALA A 467 -16.11 -6.83 -16.51
N LEU A 468 -15.48 -6.62 -17.67
CA LEU A 468 -14.15 -6.01 -17.80
C LEU A 468 -13.10 -6.70 -16.90
N LEU A 469 -13.12 -8.03 -16.85
CA LEU A 469 -12.27 -8.78 -15.92
C LEU A 469 -10.77 -8.64 -16.26
N ASP A 470 -10.43 -8.53 -17.55
CA ASP A 470 -9.06 -8.31 -18.01
C ASP A 470 -8.44 -7.05 -17.42
N GLU A 471 -9.20 -5.96 -17.28
CA GLU A 471 -8.70 -4.70 -16.69
C GLU A 471 -8.25 -4.91 -15.23
N ILE A 472 -8.96 -5.76 -14.49
CA ILE A 472 -8.64 -6.07 -13.09
C ILE A 472 -7.47 -7.01 -12.98
N ILE A 473 -7.44 -8.07 -13.78
CA ILE A 473 -6.32 -9.01 -13.82
C ILE A 473 -5.04 -8.25 -14.18
N ASP A 474 -5.11 -7.37 -15.17
CA ASP A 474 -3.98 -6.54 -15.58
C ASP A 474 -3.53 -5.58 -14.48
N ARG A 475 -4.46 -4.92 -13.79
CA ARG A 475 -4.13 -4.04 -12.65
C ARG A 475 -3.46 -4.83 -11.53
N ILE A 476 -4.05 -5.94 -11.12
CA ILE A 476 -3.54 -6.78 -10.03
C ILE A 476 -2.15 -7.33 -10.36
N GLN A 477 -1.90 -7.65 -11.62
CA GLN A 477 -0.62 -8.18 -12.06
C GLN A 477 0.41 -7.10 -12.45
N ASN A 478 0.07 -5.81 -12.31
CA ASN A 478 0.89 -4.69 -12.78
C ASN A 478 1.24 -4.80 -14.27
N LYS A 479 0.28 -5.28 -15.08
CA LYS A 479 0.37 -5.35 -16.55
C LYS A 479 -0.14 -4.11 -17.25
N SER A 480 -0.81 -3.22 -16.53
CA SER A 480 -1.55 -2.12 -17.13
C SER A 480 -0.62 -1.12 -17.84
N LYS A 481 -0.69 -1.09 -19.18
CA LYS A 481 -0.19 0.00 -20.05
C LYS A 481 -0.90 1.35 -19.83
N LYS A 482 -1.84 1.43 -18.87
CA LYS A 482 -2.93 2.41 -18.80
C LYS A 482 -3.19 3.02 -17.43
N ILE A 483 -2.33 2.85 -16.41
CA ILE A 483 -2.43 3.72 -15.23
C ILE A 483 -1.75 5.04 -15.60
N VAL A 484 -2.41 5.73 -16.52
CA VAL A 484 -2.08 7.07 -16.95
C VAL A 484 -2.67 8.00 -15.91
N ASP A 485 -1.78 8.53 -15.08
CA ASP A 485 -1.85 9.90 -14.60
C ASP A 485 -2.26 10.79 -15.79
N GLY A 486 -3.49 11.32 -15.80
CA GLY A 486 -3.92 12.24 -16.86
C GLY A 486 -5.37 12.16 -17.35
N LYS A 487 -6.21 11.19 -16.94
CA LYS A 487 -7.65 11.45 -16.99
C LYS A 487 -7.96 12.41 -15.86
N GLU A 488 -8.20 13.68 -16.19
CA GLU A 488 -8.80 14.65 -15.27
C GLU A 488 -9.94 13.95 -14.51
N LEU A 489 -9.97 14.16 -13.21
CA LEU A 489 -11.12 13.71 -12.42
C LEU A 489 -12.31 14.47 -12.99
N GLU A 490 -13.27 13.75 -13.56
CA GLU A 490 -14.52 14.37 -13.95
C GLU A 490 -15.18 14.85 -12.66
N GLU A 491 -15.34 16.18 -12.55
CA GLU A 491 -16.06 16.75 -11.43
C GLU A 491 -17.50 16.24 -11.48
N GLU A 492 -18.00 15.90 -10.31
CA GLU A 492 -19.40 15.57 -10.12
C GLU A 492 -20.20 16.84 -9.86
N GLU A 493 -21.42 16.88 -10.40
CA GLU A 493 -22.34 18.00 -10.22
C GLU A 493 -23.28 17.70 -9.04
N PRO A 494 -23.19 18.43 -7.91
CA PRO A 494 -24.08 18.24 -6.78
C PRO A 494 -25.52 18.62 -7.16
N VAL A 495 -26.48 17.75 -6.85
CA VAL A 495 -27.90 17.98 -7.19
C VAL A 495 -28.74 18.17 -5.93
N LEU A 496 -28.72 17.20 -5.02
CA LEU A 496 -29.55 17.21 -3.82
C LEU A 496 -28.86 16.48 -2.67
N LEU A 497 -28.91 17.05 -1.48
CA LEU A 497 -28.51 16.40 -0.24
C LEU A 497 -29.76 16.16 0.62
N LEU A 498 -29.94 14.93 1.09
CA LEU A 498 -31.02 14.54 2.00
C LEU A 498 -30.44 13.93 3.27
N ILE A 499 -31.11 14.16 4.38
CA ILE A 499 -30.89 13.45 5.63
C ILE A 499 -32.22 12.84 6.04
N LEU A 500 -32.20 11.52 6.21
CA LEU A 500 -33.34 10.71 6.59
C LEU A 500 -33.11 10.17 8.00
N ASN A 501 -34.20 9.93 8.74
CA ASN A 501 -34.12 9.16 9.99
C ASN A 501 -34.01 7.64 9.72
N GLU A 502 -33.86 6.86 10.77
CA GLU A 502 -33.78 5.38 10.71
C GLU A 502 -35.00 4.72 10.02
N GLY A 503 -36.17 5.37 10.06
CA GLY A 503 -37.38 4.92 9.40
C GLY A 503 -37.57 5.42 7.95
N GLY A 504 -36.54 6.02 7.35
CA GLY A 504 -36.58 6.52 5.97
C GLY A 504 -37.36 7.83 5.78
N THR A 505 -37.83 8.47 6.85
CA THR A 505 -38.56 9.74 6.78
C THR A 505 -37.58 10.90 6.60
N LEU A 506 -37.92 11.84 5.73
CA LEU A 506 -37.12 13.03 5.45
C LEU A 506 -37.04 13.95 6.67
N LEU A 507 -35.80 14.21 7.13
CA LEU A 507 -35.49 15.15 8.22
C LEU A 507 -34.98 16.49 7.68
N PHE A 508 -34.19 16.47 6.62
CA PHE A 508 -33.58 17.66 6.03
C PHE A 508 -33.32 17.46 4.54
N SER A 509 -33.54 18.50 3.75
CA SER A 509 -33.21 18.54 2.32
C SER A 509 -32.47 19.83 1.97
N TYR A 510 -31.43 19.72 1.15
CA TYR A 510 -30.69 20.85 0.59
C TYR A 510 -30.49 20.65 -0.91
N PRO A 511 -31.30 21.31 -1.75
CA PRO A 511 -31.07 21.35 -3.20
C PRO A 511 -29.89 22.25 -3.53
N PHE A 512 -29.03 21.82 -4.45
CA PHE A 512 -27.92 22.63 -4.97
C PHE A 512 -28.31 23.37 -6.26
N ALA A 513 -29.21 22.78 -7.05
CA ALA A 513 -29.76 23.37 -8.26
C ALA A 513 -31.15 23.97 -8.01
N LYS A 514 -31.42 25.15 -8.58
CA LYS A 514 -32.71 25.87 -8.40
C LYS A 514 -33.93 25.10 -8.91
N GLU A 515 -33.74 24.21 -9.88
CA GLU A 515 -34.80 23.33 -10.39
C GLU A 515 -35.35 22.43 -9.28
N TRP A 516 -34.48 21.95 -8.40
CA TRP A 516 -34.84 21.11 -7.25
C TRP A 516 -35.35 21.91 -6.04
N GLU A 517 -35.28 23.25 -6.08
CA GLU A 517 -35.92 24.15 -5.10
C GLU A 517 -37.37 24.50 -5.46
N ARG A 518 -37.71 24.49 -6.75
CA ARG A 518 -38.96 25.09 -7.28
C ARG A 518 -39.94 24.10 -7.90
N ASP A 519 -39.47 22.90 -8.23
CA ASP A 519 -40.29 21.87 -8.85
C ASP A 519 -40.74 20.84 -7.81
N GLU A 520 -41.90 21.06 -7.20
CA GLU A 520 -42.52 20.12 -6.25
C GLU A 520 -42.83 18.77 -6.89
N GLU A 521 -43.07 18.72 -8.21
CA GLU A 521 -43.34 17.46 -8.93
C GLU A 521 -42.05 16.64 -9.10
N LEU A 522 -40.95 17.27 -9.49
CA LEU A 522 -39.66 16.59 -9.66
C LEU A 522 -39.10 16.07 -8.33
N PHE A 523 -39.13 16.91 -7.29
CA PHE A 523 -38.72 16.49 -5.95
C PHE A 523 -39.66 15.40 -5.39
N GLY A 524 -40.97 15.59 -5.48
CA GLY A 524 -41.97 14.62 -5.02
C GLY A 524 -41.90 13.28 -5.75
N GLY A 525 -41.70 13.33 -7.08
CA GLY A 525 -41.50 12.15 -7.93
C GLY A 525 -40.24 11.37 -7.57
N PHE A 526 -39.11 12.07 -7.36
CA PHE A 526 -37.90 11.45 -6.86
C PHE A 526 -38.10 10.81 -5.49
N MET A 527 -38.71 11.51 -4.52
CA MET A 527 -38.94 10.98 -3.17
C MET A 527 -39.87 9.75 -3.17
N SER A 528 -40.88 9.73 -4.03
CA SER A 528 -41.75 8.56 -4.22
C SER A 528 -40.97 7.36 -4.76
N ALA A 529 -40.18 7.57 -5.81
CA ALA A 529 -39.30 6.53 -6.35
C ALA A 529 -38.30 6.05 -5.29
N PHE A 530 -37.64 6.98 -4.60
CA PHE A 530 -36.67 6.72 -3.54
C PHE A 530 -37.24 5.87 -2.41
N THR A 531 -38.43 6.20 -1.93
CA THR A 531 -39.08 5.44 -0.87
C THR A 531 -39.36 4.01 -1.31
N SER A 532 -39.75 3.79 -2.57
CA SER A 532 -40.07 2.46 -3.11
C SER A 532 -38.88 1.51 -3.22
N PHE A 533 -37.63 2.00 -3.33
CA PHE A 533 -36.45 1.12 -3.47
C PHE A 533 -35.46 1.22 -2.30
N SER A 534 -35.54 2.25 -1.46
CA SER A 534 -34.54 2.47 -0.41
C SER A 534 -34.49 1.32 0.61
N GLU A 535 -35.63 0.69 0.91
CA GLU A 535 -35.70 -0.51 1.77
C GLU A 535 -34.86 -1.68 1.23
N GLU A 536 -34.87 -1.91 -0.09
CA GLU A 536 -34.06 -2.95 -0.73
C GLU A 536 -32.56 -2.64 -0.56
N PHE A 537 -32.19 -1.38 -0.71
CA PHE A 537 -30.79 -0.95 -0.58
C PHE A 537 -30.27 -1.03 0.85
N PHE A 538 -31.08 -0.64 1.83
CA PHE A 538 -30.74 -0.77 3.24
C PHE A 538 -30.59 -2.23 3.66
N SER A 539 -31.50 -3.10 3.20
CA SER A 539 -31.44 -4.54 3.51
C SER A 539 -30.25 -5.26 2.87
N GLN A 540 -29.75 -4.78 1.73
CA GLN A 540 -28.64 -5.40 0.98
C GLN A 540 -27.26 -4.75 1.25
N GLU A 541 -27.18 -3.80 2.19
CA GLU A 541 -25.95 -3.06 2.54
C GLU A 541 -25.30 -2.34 1.34
N LEU A 542 -26.11 -1.81 0.43
CA LEU A 542 -25.65 -1.15 -0.78
C LEU A 542 -25.41 0.35 -0.54
N ASP A 543 -24.31 0.89 -1.06
CA ASP A 543 -23.94 2.29 -0.83
C ASP A 543 -24.37 3.26 -1.93
N ARG A 544 -24.79 2.77 -3.12
CA ARG A 544 -25.12 3.65 -4.25
C ARG A 544 -26.07 3.07 -5.29
N ALA A 545 -26.89 3.94 -5.89
CA ALA A 545 -27.92 3.64 -6.88
C ALA A 545 -27.88 4.62 -8.07
N LYS A 546 -28.34 4.22 -9.26
CA LYS A 546 -28.43 5.10 -10.45
C LYS A 546 -29.87 5.25 -10.95
N PHE A 547 -30.28 6.48 -11.26
CA PHE A 547 -31.61 6.89 -11.73
C PHE A 547 -31.45 7.80 -12.95
N GLY A 548 -31.53 7.21 -14.15
CA GLY A 548 -31.19 7.93 -15.38
C GLY A 548 -29.78 8.49 -15.30
N GLU A 549 -29.65 9.81 -15.35
CA GLU A 549 -28.36 10.51 -15.28
C GLU A 549 -27.88 10.74 -13.83
N PHE A 550 -28.73 10.55 -12.83
CA PHE A 550 -28.42 10.83 -11.44
C PHE A 550 -27.90 9.58 -10.71
N THR A 551 -26.94 9.77 -9.81
CA THR A 551 -26.47 8.73 -8.89
C THR A 551 -26.75 9.18 -7.46
N VAL A 552 -27.30 8.29 -6.64
CA VAL A 552 -27.48 8.49 -5.19
C VAL A 552 -26.41 7.71 -4.46
N LEU A 553 -25.65 8.36 -3.60
CA LEU A 553 -24.81 7.73 -2.59
C LEU A 553 -25.51 7.78 -1.22
N MET A 554 -25.44 6.70 -0.47
CA MET A 554 -26.05 6.56 0.84
C MET A 554 -25.00 6.25 1.90
N LYS A 555 -25.06 6.95 3.03
CA LYS A 555 -24.18 6.70 4.16
C LYS A 555 -24.92 6.83 5.47
N ILE A 556 -24.87 5.77 6.26
CA ILE A 556 -25.44 5.74 7.61
C ILE A 556 -24.45 6.41 8.57
N VAL A 557 -24.95 7.36 9.37
CA VAL A 557 -24.22 8.07 10.43
C VAL A 557 -25.12 8.13 11.66
N PHE A 558 -24.74 7.45 12.73
CA PHE A 558 -25.61 7.19 13.89
C PHE A 558 -26.95 6.57 13.47
N ASN A 559 -28.06 7.27 13.71
CA ASN A 559 -29.42 6.85 13.39
C ASN A 559 -29.99 7.61 12.18
N PHE A 560 -29.11 8.25 11.40
CA PHE A 560 -29.47 9.01 10.21
C PHE A 560 -28.85 8.38 8.96
N THR A 561 -29.56 8.50 7.84
CA THR A 561 -29.01 8.20 6.52
C THR A 561 -28.81 9.50 5.76
N ILE A 562 -27.58 9.77 5.37
CA ILE A 562 -27.25 10.86 4.46
C ILE A 562 -27.32 10.32 3.04
N CYS A 563 -28.15 10.94 2.21
CA CYS A 563 -28.26 10.62 0.78
C CYS A 563 -27.73 11.79 -0.04
N TYR A 564 -26.78 11.52 -0.92
CA TYR A 564 -26.17 12.52 -1.79
C TYR A 564 -26.45 12.18 -3.26
N LEU A 565 -27.25 13.02 -3.90
CA LEU A 565 -27.62 12.92 -5.31
C LEU A 565 -26.72 13.84 -6.15
N PHE A 566 -26.14 13.30 -7.22
CA PHE A 566 -25.23 14.01 -8.11
C PHE A 566 -25.27 13.47 -9.54
N LYS A 567 -24.67 14.20 -10.47
CA LYS A 567 -24.35 13.71 -11.83
C LYS A 567 -22.84 13.52 -11.96
N GLY A 568 -22.39 12.52 -12.73
CA GLY A 568 -20.97 12.25 -12.99
C GLY A 568 -20.42 11.06 -12.18
N GLN A 569 -19.10 11.05 -11.95
CA GLN A 569 -18.37 9.93 -11.35
C GLN A 569 -18.49 9.88 -9.83
N SER A 570 -18.63 8.67 -9.27
CA SER A 570 -18.89 8.51 -7.83
C SER A 570 -17.66 8.69 -6.93
N TYR A 571 -16.44 8.66 -7.47
CA TYR A 571 -15.23 8.73 -6.64
C TYR A 571 -15.12 10.05 -5.83
N LEU A 572 -15.27 11.20 -6.48
CA LEU A 572 -15.23 12.48 -5.77
C LEU A 572 -16.46 12.67 -4.87
N ALA A 573 -17.63 12.21 -5.32
CA ALA A 573 -18.86 12.25 -4.56
C ALA A 573 -18.76 11.46 -3.23
N LEU A 574 -18.14 10.28 -3.26
CA LEU A 574 -17.85 9.48 -2.06
C LEU A 574 -16.96 10.21 -1.07
N LYS A 575 -15.91 10.88 -1.56
CA LYS A 575 -15.00 11.66 -0.72
C LYS A 575 -15.72 12.83 -0.04
N LYS A 576 -16.53 13.57 -0.80
CA LYS A 576 -17.37 14.65 -0.27
C LYS A 576 -18.35 14.12 0.78
N LEU A 577 -19.09 13.05 0.46
CA LEU A 577 -20.02 12.42 1.41
C LEU A 577 -19.31 11.91 2.67
N ALA A 578 -18.13 11.30 2.55
CA ALA A 578 -17.34 10.86 3.70
C ALA A 578 -16.85 12.04 4.56
N LYS A 579 -16.41 13.14 3.94
CA LYS A 579 -16.02 14.38 4.65
C LYS A 579 -17.22 14.94 5.41
N PHE A 580 -18.38 15.04 4.77
CA PHE A 580 -19.60 15.55 5.39
C PHE A 580 -20.09 14.66 6.55
N ALA A 581 -20.12 13.35 6.35
CA ALA A 581 -20.47 12.38 7.38
C ALA A 581 -19.56 12.49 8.61
N ARG A 582 -18.25 12.73 8.40
CA ARG A 582 -17.30 12.95 9.48
C ARG A 582 -17.58 14.25 10.24
N ILE A 583 -17.91 15.34 9.54
CA ILE A 583 -18.27 16.62 10.17
C ILE A 583 -19.51 16.46 11.06
N ILE A 584 -20.55 15.75 10.58
CA ILE A 584 -21.74 15.47 11.38
C ILE A 584 -21.37 14.64 12.62
N ASN A 585 -20.55 13.59 12.43
CA ASN A 585 -20.17 12.68 13.50
C ASN A 585 -19.25 13.32 14.57
N GLU A 586 -18.40 14.27 14.19
CA GLU A 586 -17.46 14.95 15.08
C GLU A 586 -18.05 16.20 15.75
N ASN A 587 -19.30 16.58 15.42
CA ASN A 587 -19.94 17.80 15.92
C ASN A 587 -21.23 17.51 16.69
N ASP A 588 -21.13 17.51 18.02
CA ASP A 588 -22.25 17.22 18.93
C ASP A 588 -23.44 18.15 18.70
N SER A 589 -23.20 19.44 18.40
CA SER A 589 -24.27 20.41 18.17
C SER A 589 -25.12 20.08 16.93
N ILE A 590 -24.50 19.57 15.86
CA ILE A 590 -25.23 19.11 14.67
C ILE A 590 -26.07 17.88 15.02
N THR A 591 -25.47 16.91 15.72
CA THR A 591 -26.13 15.65 16.09
C THR A 591 -27.31 15.88 17.03
N GLU A 592 -27.15 16.71 18.07
CA GLU A 592 -28.21 17.11 18.99
C GLU A 592 -29.37 17.82 18.28
N THR A 593 -29.05 18.68 17.30
CA THR A 593 -30.06 19.38 16.51
C THR A 593 -30.87 18.39 15.67
N PHE A 594 -30.22 17.47 14.97
CA PHE A 594 -30.94 16.45 14.21
C PHE A 594 -31.80 15.55 15.10
N GLN A 595 -31.32 15.14 16.27
CA GLN A 595 -32.12 14.37 17.23
C GLN A 595 -33.33 15.14 17.75
N LYS A 596 -33.19 16.45 18.02
CA LYS A 596 -34.30 17.31 18.44
C LYS A 596 -35.41 17.35 17.39
N TYR A 597 -35.06 17.55 16.12
CA TYR A 597 -36.03 17.63 15.02
C TYR A 597 -36.63 16.25 14.67
N GLN A 598 -35.86 15.18 14.85
CA GLN A 598 -36.37 13.81 14.75
C GLN A 598 -37.47 13.55 15.79
N ASN A 599 -37.25 13.94 17.05
CA ASN A 599 -38.23 13.77 18.13
C ASN A 599 -39.50 14.61 17.92
N SER A 600 -39.40 15.78 17.27
CA SER A 600 -40.55 16.63 16.96
C SER A 600 -41.27 16.26 15.66
N SER A 601 -40.73 15.34 14.86
CA SER A 601 -41.23 14.99 13.52
C SER A 601 -41.37 16.21 12.59
N GLN A 602 -40.54 17.23 12.78
CA GLN A 602 -40.53 18.45 11.96
C GLN A 602 -39.40 18.39 10.93
N LEU A 603 -39.65 18.91 9.73
CA LEU A 603 -38.61 19.12 8.74
C LEU A 603 -37.69 20.25 9.19
N LEU A 604 -36.39 20.00 9.20
CA LEU A 604 -35.39 21.04 9.48
C LEU A 604 -35.22 21.92 8.24
N GLU A 605 -35.54 23.21 8.34
CA GLU A 605 -35.21 24.17 7.31
C GLU A 605 -33.80 24.73 7.51
N ILE A 606 -33.08 25.00 6.41
CA ILE A 606 -31.73 25.58 6.47
C ILE A 606 -31.68 26.95 7.17
N ARG A 607 -32.82 27.66 7.19
CA ARG A 607 -32.97 28.96 7.88
C ARG A 607 -32.91 28.82 9.40
N ASP A 608 -33.36 27.69 9.92
CA ASP A 608 -33.36 27.39 11.35
C ASP A 608 -32.00 26.89 11.84
N PHE A 609 -31.14 26.43 10.92
CA PHE A 609 -29.78 26.01 11.24
C PHE A 609 -28.73 26.51 10.22
N PRO A 610 -28.46 27.83 10.17
CA PRO A 610 -27.55 28.43 9.18
C PRO A 610 -26.11 27.89 9.25
N PHE A 611 -25.70 27.41 10.42
CA PHE A 611 -24.38 26.82 10.63
C PHE A 611 -24.16 25.54 9.80
N LEU A 612 -25.20 24.78 9.49
CA LEU A 612 -25.09 23.62 8.61
C LEU A 612 -24.79 24.01 7.16
N LYS A 613 -25.28 25.18 6.72
CA LYS A 613 -25.07 25.68 5.36
C LYS A 613 -23.60 25.92 5.05
N SER A 614 -22.82 26.40 6.03
CA SER A 614 -21.39 26.65 5.82
C SER A 614 -20.64 25.35 5.54
N PHE A 615 -20.92 24.28 6.28
CA PHE A 615 -20.33 22.96 6.03
C PHE A 615 -20.79 22.33 4.72
N ILE A 616 -22.08 22.42 4.38
CA ILE A 616 -22.58 21.93 3.09
C ILE A 616 -21.84 22.63 1.94
N THR A 617 -21.71 23.96 2.02
CA THR A 617 -21.01 24.75 1.00
C THR A 617 -19.52 24.40 0.94
N GLU A 618 -18.87 24.24 2.09
CA GLU A 618 -17.46 23.86 2.18
C GLU A 618 -17.18 22.49 1.56
N VAL A 619 -18.08 21.53 1.76
CA VAL A 619 -17.84 20.15 1.31
C VAL A 619 -18.25 19.93 -0.14
N PHE A 620 -19.42 20.42 -0.54
CA PHE A 620 -20.03 20.05 -1.82
C PHE A 620 -19.82 21.09 -2.92
N VAL A 621 -19.65 22.37 -2.57
CA VAL A 621 -19.61 23.48 -3.54
C VAL A 621 -18.19 24.02 -3.76
N LYS A 622 -17.37 24.12 -2.71
CA LYS A 622 -15.96 24.54 -2.86
C LYS A 622 -15.12 23.35 -3.31
N SER A 623 -14.48 23.44 -4.46
CA SER A 623 -13.44 22.48 -4.88
C SER A 623 -12.18 22.68 -4.01
N GLU A 624 -11.59 21.56 -3.54
CA GLU A 624 -10.28 21.53 -2.87
C GLU A 624 -9.15 21.32 -3.88
#